data_AF-A0A8C6QWK0-F1
#
_entry.id   AF-A0A8C6QWK0-F1
#
_cell.length_a   1.000
_cell.length_b   1.000
_cell.length_c   1.000
_cell.angle_alpha   90.00
_cell.angle_beta   90.00
_cell.angle_gamma   90.00
#
_symmetry.space_group_name_H-M   'P 1'
#
loop_
_entity.id
_entity.type
_entity.pdbx_description
1 polymer ?
#
loop_
_entity_poly.entity_id
_entity_poly.type
_entity_poly.pdbx_seq_one_letter_code
_entity_poly.pdbx_strand_id
1 'polypeptide(L)'
;PYVNGALYSILSIPSIREEARAMGMEDILRCFIKEGNAEMIRQIEFIIKQLNSDLLDGILESDDEDEDEDDEEDHDIMEADLDKDELIQPQLGELSGEKLLTTEYLGIMTNTGKARQKGLTSVQWSGNEPLRRPVTPGGHRTGCPV
;
A
#
# COMPACT_ATOMS: atom_id res chain seq x y z
N PRO A 1 -15.39 -0.20 -7.08
CA PRO A 1 -14.41 0.93 -7.07
C PRO A 1 -12.93 0.55 -7.30
N TYR A 2 -12.46 -0.64 -6.89
CA TYR A 2 -11.01 -0.95 -6.90
C TYR A 2 -10.44 -1.57 -8.19
N VAL A 3 -11.30 -2.02 -9.11
CA VAL A 3 -10.86 -2.74 -10.32
C VAL A 3 -10.25 -1.79 -11.35
N ASN A 4 -10.80 -0.58 -11.51
CA ASN A 4 -10.40 0.34 -12.57
C ASN A 4 -8.96 0.85 -12.39
N GLY A 5 -8.58 1.24 -11.17
CA GLY A 5 -7.21 1.69 -10.88
C GLY A 5 -6.17 0.61 -11.14
N ALA A 6 -6.45 -0.64 -10.76
CA ALA A 6 -5.56 -1.77 -11.04
C ALA A 6 -5.48 -2.05 -12.56
N LEU A 7 -6.61 -2.01 -13.25
CA LEU A 7 -6.66 -2.31 -14.68
C LEU A 7 -5.92 -1.26 -15.50
N TYR A 8 -6.08 0.02 -15.19
CA TYR A 8 -5.34 1.10 -15.86
C TYR A 8 -3.83 0.99 -15.64
N SER A 9 -3.41 0.63 -14.43
CA SER A 9 -2.00 0.41 -14.10
C SER A 9 -1.43 -0.78 -14.87
N ILE A 10 -2.14 -1.89 -14.95
CA ILE A 10 -1.70 -3.07 -15.70
C ILE A 10 -1.67 -2.81 -17.21
N LEU A 11 -2.71 -2.18 -17.75
CA LEU A 11 -2.82 -1.84 -19.18
C LEU A 11 -1.91 -0.68 -19.62
N SER A 12 -1.25 0.00 -18.68
CA SER A 12 -0.20 0.98 -19.00
C SER A 12 1.06 0.31 -19.57
N ILE A 13 1.25 -1.00 -19.35
CA ILE A 13 2.42 -1.75 -19.78
C ILE A 13 2.17 -2.29 -21.21
N PRO A 14 2.96 -1.86 -22.23
CA PRO A 14 2.71 -2.23 -23.62
C PRO A 14 2.68 -3.74 -23.90
N SER A 15 3.60 -4.49 -23.30
CA SER A 15 3.68 -5.96 -23.45
C SER A 15 2.44 -6.67 -22.90
N ILE A 16 1.82 -6.13 -21.85
CA ILE A 16 0.60 -6.71 -21.27
C ILE A 16 -0.60 -6.42 -22.18
N ARG A 17 -0.67 -5.24 -22.80
CA ARG A 17 -1.72 -4.94 -23.79
C ARG A 17 -1.65 -5.88 -24.99
N GLU A 18 -0.44 -6.11 -25.51
CA GLU A 18 -0.24 -7.00 -26.67
C GLU A 18 -0.71 -8.43 -26.34
N GLU A 19 -0.33 -8.96 -25.18
CA GLU A 19 -0.80 -10.26 -24.70
C GLU A 19 -2.33 -10.27 -24.48
N ALA A 20 -2.89 -9.21 -23.90
CA ALA A 20 -4.33 -9.08 -23.70
C ALA A 20 -5.11 -9.04 -25.04
N ARG A 21 -4.56 -8.40 -26.08
CA ARG A 21 -5.11 -8.44 -27.44
C ARG A 21 -5.01 -9.85 -28.03
N ALA A 22 -3.87 -10.51 -27.88
CA ALA A 22 -3.67 -11.89 -28.35
C ALA A 22 -4.64 -12.88 -27.69
N MET A 23 -5.01 -12.64 -26.43
CA MET A 23 -6.01 -13.42 -25.69
C MET A 23 -7.47 -13.09 -26.08
N GLY A 24 -7.72 -12.10 -26.94
CA GLY A 24 -9.08 -11.71 -27.33
C GLY A 24 -9.86 -11.00 -26.23
N MET A 25 -9.18 -10.28 -25.32
CA MET A 25 -9.82 -9.57 -24.21
C MET A 25 -10.86 -8.55 -24.68
N GLU A 26 -10.63 -7.92 -25.83
CA GLU A 26 -11.59 -6.97 -26.43
C GLU A 26 -12.92 -7.63 -26.79
N ASP A 27 -12.90 -8.82 -27.39
CA ASP A 27 -14.11 -9.53 -27.80
C ASP A 27 -14.93 -9.97 -26.58
N ILE A 28 -14.24 -10.38 -25.52
CA ILE A 28 -14.85 -10.72 -24.23
C ILE A 28 -15.52 -9.48 -23.62
N LEU A 29 -14.81 -8.34 -23.58
CA LEU A 29 -15.33 -7.08 -23.07
C LEU A 29 -16.56 -6.60 -23.86
N ARG A 30 -16.54 -6.72 -25.20
CA ARG A 30 -17.67 -6.37 -26.07
C ARG A 30 -18.93 -7.20 -25.77
N CYS A 31 -18.80 -8.42 -25.25
CA CYS A 31 -19.95 -9.23 -24.83
C CYS A 31 -20.71 -8.58 -23.65
N PHE A 32 -20.00 -7.95 -22.72
CA PHE A 32 -20.58 -7.35 -21.51
C PHE A 32 -21.28 -6.00 -21.76
N ILE A 33 -21.01 -5.35 -22.90
CA ILE A 33 -21.67 -4.08 -23.25
C ILE A 33 -23.18 -4.26 -23.45
N LYS A 34 -23.63 -5.43 -23.92
CA LYS A 34 -25.04 -5.67 -24.26
C LYS A 34 -25.94 -5.88 -23.04
N GLU A 35 -25.36 -6.21 -21.89
CA GLU A 35 -26.08 -6.61 -20.68
C GLU A 35 -25.73 -5.75 -19.46
N GLY A 36 -24.76 -4.84 -19.60
CA GLY A 36 -24.27 -3.95 -18.54
C GLY A 36 -25.14 -2.71 -18.30
N ASN A 37 -24.96 -2.10 -17.13
CA ASN A 37 -25.44 -0.74 -16.83
C ASN A 37 -24.61 0.30 -17.61
N ALA A 38 -25.18 1.48 -17.88
CA ALA A 38 -24.52 2.61 -18.52
C ALA A 38 -23.12 2.94 -17.93
N GLU A 39 -22.95 2.87 -16.61
CA GLU A 39 -21.65 3.10 -15.97
C GLU A 39 -20.63 2.01 -16.34
N MET A 40 -21.05 0.74 -16.32
CA MET A 40 -20.21 -0.40 -16.67
C MET A 40 -19.84 -0.37 -18.15
N ILE A 41 -20.79 -0.01 -19.02
CA ILE A 41 -20.58 0.16 -20.45
C ILE A 41 -19.51 1.22 -20.71
N ARG A 42 -19.62 2.41 -20.07
CA ARG A 42 -18.61 3.47 -20.19
C ARG A 42 -17.22 3.00 -19.74
N GLN A 43 -17.14 2.24 -18.64
CA GLN A 43 -15.86 1.70 -18.16
C GLN A 43 -15.28 0.69 -19.15
N ILE A 44 -16.09 -0.22 -19.68
CA ILE A 44 -15.66 -1.19 -20.69
C ILE A 44 -15.16 -0.49 -21.96
N GLU A 45 -15.88 0.53 -22.42
CA GLU A 45 -15.47 1.32 -23.59
C GLU A 45 -14.12 2.01 -23.37
N PHE A 46 -13.88 2.55 -22.18
CA PHE A 46 -12.61 3.17 -21.82
C PHE A 46 -11.46 2.15 -21.82
N ILE A 47 -11.71 0.96 -21.28
CA ILE A 47 -10.73 -0.14 -21.27
C ILE A 47 -10.39 -0.60 -22.68
N ILE A 48 -11.38 -0.72 -23.57
CA ILE A 48 -11.17 -1.08 -24.99
C ILE A 48 -10.36 0.02 -25.70
N LYS A 49 -10.67 1.30 -25.45
CA LYS A 49 -9.88 2.42 -25.99
C LYS A 49 -8.42 2.36 -25.51
N GLN A 50 -8.18 2.07 -24.24
CA GLN A 50 -6.82 1.95 -23.69
C GLN A 50 -6.06 0.73 -24.22
N LEU A 51 -6.74 -0.40 -24.40
CA LEU A 51 -6.16 -1.61 -25.00
C LEU A 51 -5.66 -1.34 -26.42
N ASN A 52 -6.41 -0.57 -27.20
CA ASN A 52 -6.14 -0.27 -28.61
C ASN A 52 -5.30 1.00 -28.85
N SER A 53 -5.04 1.81 -27.81
CA SER A 53 -4.12 2.95 -27.92
C SER A 53 -2.68 2.45 -28.02
N ASP A 54 -2.05 2.58 -29.19
CA ASP A 54 -0.70 2.08 -29.44
C ASP A 54 0.41 2.92 -28.81
N LEU A 55 0.10 4.12 -28.29
CA LEU A 55 1.10 5.06 -27.80
C LEU A 55 0.53 5.86 -26.64
N LEU A 56 1.12 5.68 -25.45
CA LEU A 56 0.95 6.66 -24.37
C LEU A 56 1.81 7.88 -24.73
N ASP A 57 1.28 8.76 -25.57
CA ASP A 57 1.60 10.19 -25.46
C ASP A 57 0.62 10.70 -24.40
N GLY A 58 0.97 10.74 -23.12
CA GLY A 58 1.78 11.82 -22.59
C GLY A 58 0.95 13.05 -22.18
N ILE A 59 -0.29 13.20 -22.65
CA ILE A 59 -1.15 14.39 -22.46
C ILE A 59 -2.59 13.86 -22.35
N LEU A 60 -3.26 13.82 -21.19
CA LEU A 60 -3.84 14.97 -20.50
C LEU A 60 -4.31 16.08 -21.46
N GLU A 61 -5.06 15.75 -22.50
CA GLU A 61 -6.01 16.73 -23.06
C GLU A 61 -7.22 16.73 -22.14
N SER A 62 -7.11 17.56 -21.11
CA SER A 62 -8.24 18.19 -20.43
C SER A 62 -9.06 18.91 -21.50
N ASP A 63 -10.24 18.37 -21.81
CA ASP A 63 -11.29 19.15 -22.47
C ASP A 63 -12.33 19.51 -21.41
N ASP A 64 -12.72 20.77 -21.49
CA ASP A 64 -13.31 21.68 -20.52
C ASP A 64 -14.83 21.44 -20.39
N GLU A 65 -15.31 21.01 -19.23
CA GLU A 65 -16.73 21.15 -18.86
C GLU A 65 -16.86 21.55 -17.38
N ASP A 66 -16.95 22.88 -17.23
CA ASP A 66 -17.77 23.64 -16.27
C ASP A 66 -17.37 23.64 -14.78
N GLU A 67 -16.84 24.80 -14.37
CA GLU A 67 -16.83 25.29 -12.99
C GLU A 67 -18.28 25.46 -12.49
N ASP A 68 -18.68 24.63 -11.53
CA ASP A 68 -19.63 25.04 -10.49
C ASP A 68 -18.90 24.88 -9.15
N GLU A 69 -18.45 26.02 -8.63
CA GLU A 69 -18.10 26.22 -7.22
C GLU A 69 -19.30 25.85 -6.35
N ASP A 70 -19.14 24.87 -5.45
CA ASP A 70 -19.55 24.91 -4.03
C ASP A 70 -19.59 23.47 -3.48
N ASP A 71 -18.48 23.04 -2.87
CA ASP A 71 -18.52 22.05 -1.78
C ASP A 71 -17.23 22.21 -0.96
N GLU A 72 -17.21 23.23 -0.10
CA GLU A 72 -16.36 23.27 1.10
C GLU A 72 -16.84 22.21 2.13
N GLU A 73 -17.14 20.99 1.70
CA GLU A 73 -17.59 19.93 2.60
C GLU A 73 -16.42 18.97 2.95
N ASP A 74 -15.78 19.35 4.06
CA ASP A 74 -15.34 18.41 5.09
C ASP A 74 -14.04 17.60 4.87
N HIS A 75 -12.94 18.31 4.57
CA HIS A 75 -11.60 17.75 4.68
C HIS A 75 -11.16 17.51 6.15
N ASP A 76 -11.97 17.91 7.13
CA ASP A 76 -11.61 17.83 8.56
C ASP A 76 -12.21 16.59 9.27
N ILE A 77 -13.25 15.93 8.71
CA ILE A 77 -13.84 14.73 9.33
C ILE A 77 -12.86 13.55 9.46
N MET A 78 -11.91 13.37 8.53
CA MET A 78 -11.04 12.19 8.52
C MET A 78 -9.78 12.31 9.38
N GLU A 79 -9.48 13.49 9.96
CA GLU A 79 -8.29 13.69 10.80
C GLU A 79 -8.54 13.30 12.27
N ALA A 80 -9.79 13.41 12.75
CA ALA A 80 -10.14 13.21 14.16
C ALA A 80 -10.11 11.75 14.66
N ASP A 81 -10.11 10.76 13.75
CA ASP A 81 -10.10 9.34 14.14
C ASP A 81 -8.69 8.80 14.43
N LEU A 82 -7.63 9.54 14.06
CA LEU A 82 -6.24 9.12 14.28
C LEU A 82 -5.77 9.28 15.73
N ASP A 83 -6.43 10.13 16.52
CA ASP A 83 -6.11 10.41 17.92
C ASP A 83 -6.90 9.53 18.91
N LYS A 84 -7.76 8.63 18.40
CA LYS A 84 -8.45 7.68 19.27
C LYS A 84 -7.44 6.67 19.79
N ASP A 85 -7.16 6.75 21.09
CA ASP A 85 -6.54 5.67 21.85
C ASP A 85 -7.44 4.42 21.82
N GLU A 86 -7.37 3.65 20.73
CA GLU A 86 -8.05 2.37 20.61
C GLU A 86 -7.33 1.38 21.53
N LEU A 87 -7.80 1.32 22.78
CA LEU A 87 -7.34 0.36 23.78
C LEU A 87 -7.73 -1.05 23.33
N ILE A 88 -6.81 -1.74 22.63
CA ILE A 88 -6.95 -3.14 22.28
C ILE A 88 -7.04 -3.96 23.58
N GLN A 89 -8.26 -4.40 23.90
CA GLN A 89 -8.51 -5.28 25.03
C GLN A 89 -8.59 -6.73 24.54
N PRO A 90 -7.92 -7.67 25.23
CA PRO A 90 -8.06 -9.09 24.91
C PRO A 90 -9.52 -9.52 25.09
N GLN A 91 -10.03 -10.32 24.15
CA GLN A 91 -11.38 -10.89 24.27
C GLN A 91 -11.46 -11.84 25.47
N LEU A 92 -12.68 -12.09 25.95
CA LEU A 92 -12.90 -13.01 27.06
C LEU A 92 -12.42 -14.42 26.69
N GLY A 93 -11.28 -14.83 27.26
CA GLY A 93 -10.65 -16.13 26.97
C GLY A 93 -9.37 -16.05 26.14
N GLU A 94 -9.02 -14.87 25.61
CA GLU A 94 -7.74 -14.66 24.96
C GLU A 94 -6.62 -14.48 25.99
N LEU A 95 -5.45 -14.99 25.64
CA LEU A 95 -4.23 -14.78 26.40
C LEU A 95 -3.60 -13.48 25.91
N SER A 96 -3.22 -12.59 26.82
CA SER A 96 -2.52 -11.34 26.50
C SER A 96 -1.17 -11.25 27.20
N GLY A 97 -0.29 -10.42 26.66
CA GLY A 97 1.00 -10.07 27.26
C GLY A 97 1.85 -11.29 27.65
N GLU A 98 2.31 -11.31 28.90
CA GLU A 98 3.16 -12.37 29.46
C GLU A 98 2.50 -13.75 29.47
N LYS A 99 1.17 -13.82 29.62
CA LYS A 99 0.46 -15.10 29.72
C LYS A 99 0.50 -15.83 28.39
N LEU A 100 0.27 -15.13 27.28
CA LEU A 100 0.40 -15.67 25.93
C LEU A 100 1.83 -16.12 25.64
N LEU A 101 2.82 -15.28 25.97
CA LEU A 101 4.24 -15.60 25.76
C LEU A 101 4.66 -16.84 26.56
N THR A 102 4.19 -16.98 27.80
CA THR A 102 4.56 -18.11 28.64
C THR A 102 3.86 -19.42 28.26
N THR A 103 2.59 -19.40 27.86
CA THR A 103 1.91 -20.62 27.41
C THR A 103 2.35 -21.08 26.04
N GLU A 104 2.48 -20.17 25.06
CA GLU A 104 2.73 -20.56 23.67
C GLU A 104 4.22 -20.68 23.34
N TYR A 105 5.09 -19.95 24.05
CA TYR A 105 6.50 -19.83 23.66
C TYR A 105 7.52 -20.25 24.73
N LEU A 106 7.14 -20.40 26.01
CA LEU A 106 8.10 -20.83 27.06
C LEU A 106 8.50 -22.31 26.93
N GLY A 107 7.66 -23.14 26.30
CA GLY A 107 7.94 -24.56 26.05
C GLY A 107 9.06 -24.81 25.04
N ILE A 108 9.35 -23.83 24.17
CA ILE A 108 10.40 -23.93 23.14
C ILE A 108 11.78 -23.54 23.73
N MET A 109 11.82 -22.76 24.82
CA MET A 109 13.06 -22.38 25.52
C MET A 109 13.46 -23.38 26.62
N THR A 110 13.23 -24.69 26.41
CA THR A 110 13.72 -25.76 27.28
C THR A 110 15.18 -26.13 26.99
N ASN A 111 16.08 -25.15 27.01
CA ASN A 111 17.47 -25.38 27.36
C ASN A 111 17.66 -25.07 28.86
N THR A 112 17.11 -25.94 29.71
CA THR A 112 17.55 -26.07 31.11
C THR A 112 18.94 -26.72 31.16
N GLY A 113 19.92 -26.07 30.53
CA GLY A 113 21.32 -26.27 30.80
C GLY A 113 21.66 -25.50 32.07
N LYS A 114 21.72 -26.19 33.21
CA LYS A 114 22.23 -25.65 34.47
C LYS A 114 23.66 -25.11 34.25
N ALA A 115 23.81 -23.81 34.04
CA ALA A 115 25.09 -23.13 34.06
C ALA A 115 25.14 -22.19 35.26
N ARG A 116 26.13 -22.44 36.11
CA ARG A 116 26.39 -21.79 37.38
C ARG A 116 26.53 -20.26 37.25
N GLN A 117 26.19 -19.58 38.34
CA GLN A 117 26.59 -18.21 38.68
C GLN A 117 27.95 -17.79 38.11
N LYS A 118 27.99 -16.63 37.45
CA LYS A 118 28.94 -15.53 37.72
C LYS A 118 28.70 -14.35 36.76
N GLY A 119 28.66 -13.15 37.33
CA GLY A 119 29.10 -11.92 36.65
C GLY A 119 28.00 -11.01 36.15
N LEU A 120 27.76 -9.92 36.89
CA LEU A 120 27.23 -8.66 36.40
C LEU A 120 27.86 -8.28 35.05
N THR A 121 27.04 -8.05 34.02
CA THR A 121 27.12 -6.88 33.14
C THR A 121 25.73 -6.66 32.54
N SER A 122 24.83 -6.06 33.32
CA SER A 122 23.67 -5.37 32.77
C SER A 122 24.20 -4.22 31.92
N VAL A 123 24.25 -4.39 30.60
CA VAL A 123 24.40 -3.27 29.67
C VAL A 123 23.14 -2.43 29.86
N GLN A 124 23.26 -1.36 30.65
CA GLN A 124 22.22 -0.34 30.77
C GLN A 124 22.06 0.30 29.39
N TRP A 125 21.04 -0.13 28.66
CA TRP A 125 20.47 0.70 27.62
C TRP A 125 19.76 1.83 28.36
N SER A 126 20.47 2.94 28.57
CA SER A 126 19.92 4.16 29.14
C SER A 126 18.78 4.64 28.24
N GLY A 127 17.55 4.32 28.64
CA GLY A 127 16.33 4.56 27.87
C GLY A 127 15.80 5.98 27.96
N ASN A 128 16.60 7.00 27.63
CA ASN A 128 16.12 8.40 27.59
C ASN A 128 16.69 9.24 26.42
N GLU A 129 17.28 8.64 25.39
CA GLU A 129 17.66 9.38 24.17
C GLU A 129 16.65 9.07 23.05
N PRO A 130 15.96 10.07 22.47
CA PRO A 130 15.06 9.84 21.34
C PRO A 130 15.85 9.28 20.15
N LEU A 131 15.35 8.19 19.57
CA LEU A 131 15.96 7.52 18.43
C LEU A 131 16.07 8.49 17.24
N ARG A 132 17.28 8.66 16.72
CA ARG A 132 17.54 9.55 15.57
C ARG A 132 17.42 8.76 14.27
N ARG A 133 16.79 9.38 13.27
CA ARG A 133 16.72 8.82 11.92
C ARG A 133 18.12 8.72 11.28
N PRO A 134 18.39 7.68 10.48
CA PRO A 134 19.58 7.64 9.64
C PRO A 134 19.61 8.84 8.69
N VAL A 135 20.79 9.39 8.44
CA VAL A 135 20.99 10.49 7.49
C VAL A 135 21.45 9.90 6.16
N THR A 136 20.85 10.35 5.06
CA THR A 136 21.27 9.98 3.71
C THR A 136 22.66 10.56 3.43
N PRO A 137 23.66 9.76 3.01
CA PRO A 137 24.97 10.29 2.66
C PRO A 137 24.88 11.29 1.50
N GLY A 138 25.27 12.55 1.74
CA GLY A 138 25.38 13.56 0.70
C GLY A 138 26.56 13.26 -0.23
N GLY A 139 26.29 13.17 -1.54
CA GLY A 139 27.31 12.89 -2.54
C GLY A 139 28.40 13.97 -2.57
N HIS A 140 29.61 13.63 -2.12
CA HIS A 140 30.80 14.43 -2.38
C HIS A 140 31.10 14.40 -3.88
N ARG A 141 30.86 15.51 -4.58
CA ARG A 141 31.54 15.81 -5.84
C ARG A 141 33.03 15.97 -5.53
N THR A 142 33.81 14.94 -5.81
CA THR A 142 35.27 15.05 -5.90
C THR A 142 35.62 15.87 -7.13
N GLY A 143 35.77 17.19 -6.96
CA GLY A 143 36.50 18.02 -7.92
C GLY A 143 37.97 17.60 -7.89
N CYS A 144 38.48 17.07 -9.00
CA CYS A 144 39.92 16.91 -9.22
C CYS A 144 40.54 18.30 -9.42
N PRO A 145 41.63 18.68 -8.74
CA PRO A 145 42.50 19.71 -9.26
C PRO A 145 43.52 19.08 -10.22
N VAL A 146 43.79 19.84 -11.28
CA VAL A 146 44.81 19.65 -12.32
C VAL A 146 46.23 19.77 -11.78
#